data_AF-A0A536ZJC5-F1
#
_entry.id   AF-A0A536ZJC5-F1
#
_cell.length_a   1.000
_cell.length_b   1.000
_cell.length_c   1.000
_cell.angle_alpha   90.00
_cell.angle_beta   90.00
_cell.angle_gamma   90.00
#
_symmetry.space_group_name_H-M   'P 1'
#
loop_
_entity.id
_entity.type
_entity.pdbx_description
1 polymer ?
#
loop_
_entity_poly.entity_id
_entity_poly.type
_entity_poly.pdbx_seq_one_letter_code
_entity_poly.pdbx_strand_id
1 'polypeptide(L)'
;MRSVEAEIVNRLGLHARAAAKLTHIASGFQSEIWLSRSGRRVNAKSIMGVMMLAAGKGSTVKIEANGADAEAALAALKKLIADRFGEGE
;
A
#
# COMPACT_ATOMS: atom_id res chain seq x y z
N MET A 1 -6.58 1.02 -16.03
CA MET A 1 -6.54 0.98 -14.55
C MET A 1 -6.65 -0.46 -14.08
N ARG A 2 -5.74 -0.90 -13.21
CA ARG A 2 -5.69 -2.26 -12.63
C ARG A 2 -5.83 -2.17 -11.11
N SER A 3 -6.32 -3.22 -10.45
CA SER A 3 -6.42 -3.24 -8.98
C SER A 3 -6.24 -4.63 -8.39
N VAL A 4 -5.72 -4.69 -7.17
CA VAL A 4 -5.65 -5.90 -6.34
C VAL A 4 -6.07 -5.58 -4.90
N GLU A 5 -6.46 -6.60 -4.17
CA GLU A 5 -6.69 -6.52 -2.73
C GLU A 5 -5.54 -7.19 -1.96
N ALA A 6 -5.21 -6.64 -0.81
CA ALA A 6 -4.21 -7.18 0.11
C ALA A 6 -4.64 -6.99 1.56
N GLU A 7 -4.47 -8.03 2.37
CA GLU A 7 -4.69 -7.97 3.82
C GLU A 7 -3.43 -7.43 4.51
N ILE A 8 -3.60 -6.45 5.40
CA ILE A 8 -2.53 -5.93 6.25
C ILE A 8 -2.24 -6.94 7.36
N VAL A 9 -1.05 -7.56 7.33
CA VAL A 9 -0.71 -8.70 8.20
C VAL A 9 0.32 -8.38 9.29
N ASN A 10 1.06 -7.27 9.18
CA ASN A 10 2.01 -6.85 10.21
C ASN A 10 1.29 -6.34 11.48
N ARG A 11 1.91 -6.51 12.64
CA ARG A 11 1.26 -6.29 13.95
C ARG A 11 0.64 -4.91 14.14
N LEU A 12 1.33 -3.85 13.70
CA LEU A 12 0.93 -2.46 13.93
C LEU A 12 0.16 -1.83 12.76
N GLY A 13 0.00 -2.56 11.65
CA GLY A 13 -0.66 -2.06 10.43
C GLY A 13 0.13 -0.97 9.69
N LEU A 14 -0.57 -0.02 9.05
CA LEU A 14 0.03 1.10 8.31
C LEU A 14 0.50 2.26 9.24
N HIS A 15 1.35 1.95 10.21
CA HIS A 15 2.05 2.96 11.02
C HIS A 15 3.20 3.62 10.23
N ALA A 16 3.89 4.59 10.84
CA ALA A 16 4.90 5.42 10.16
C ALA A 16 5.97 4.65 9.37
N ARG A 17 6.51 3.54 9.91
CA ARG A 17 7.57 2.75 9.23
C ARG A 17 7.01 1.95 8.06
N ALA A 18 5.90 1.23 8.25
CA ALA A 18 5.21 0.50 7.18
C ALA A 18 4.76 1.45 6.07
N ALA A 19 4.18 2.61 6.43
CA ALA A 19 3.79 3.67 5.52
C ALA A 19 4.98 4.21 4.72
N ALA A 20 6.13 4.49 5.37
CA ALA A 20 7.34 4.95 4.70
C ALA A 20 7.87 3.95 3.67
N LYS A 21 7.90 2.64 4.01
CA LYS A 21 8.30 1.58 3.06
C LYS A 21 7.34 1.49 1.88
N LEU A 22 6.02 1.55 2.15
CA LEU A 22 4.99 1.54 1.11
C LEU A 22 5.16 2.73 0.16
N THR A 23 5.27 3.94 0.70
CA THR A 23 5.43 5.14 -0.13
C THR A 23 6.73 5.16 -0.89
N HIS A 24 7.82 4.64 -0.31
CA HIS A 24 9.10 4.53 -0.99
C HIS A 24 8.99 3.63 -2.21
N ILE A 25 8.41 2.43 -2.07
CA ILE A 25 8.19 1.52 -3.21
C ILE A 25 7.24 2.16 -4.23
N ALA A 26 6.10 2.71 -3.80
CA ALA A 26 5.13 3.32 -4.69
C ALA A 26 5.72 4.50 -5.49
N SER A 27 6.60 5.30 -4.87
CA SER A 27 7.22 6.46 -5.52
C SER A 27 8.26 6.10 -6.58
N GLY A 28 8.75 4.85 -6.60
CA GLY A 28 9.65 4.35 -7.64
C GLY A 28 8.98 4.07 -8.99
N PHE A 29 7.64 4.06 -9.04
CA PHE A 29 6.88 3.80 -10.26
C PHE A 29 6.34 5.09 -10.88
N GLN A 30 6.20 5.12 -12.20
CA GLN A 30 5.59 6.22 -12.96
C GLN A 30 4.07 6.22 -12.82
N SER A 31 3.46 5.04 -12.64
CA SER A 31 2.02 4.90 -12.46
C SER A 31 1.48 5.75 -11.30
N GLU A 32 0.27 6.25 -11.46
CA GLU A 32 -0.53 6.72 -10.34
C GLU A 32 -0.97 5.52 -9.51
N ILE A 33 -0.77 5.58 -8.19
CA ILE A 33 -1.08 4.47 -7.29
C ILE A 33 -1.94 4.99 -6.15
N TRP A 34 -3.05 4.31 -5.91
CA TRP A 34 -4.04 4.67 -4.92
C TRP A 34 -4.29 3.50 -3.96
N LEU A 35 -4.43 3.80 -2.68
CA LEU A 35 -4.94 2.87 -1.68
C LEU A 35 -6.35 3.27 -1.27
N SER A 36 -7.22 2.30 -1.05
CA SER A 36 -8.56 2.57 -0.52
C SER A 36 -9.02 1.53 0.49
N ARG A 37 -9.79 2.01 1.48
CA ARG A 37 -10.43 1.24 2.55
C ARG A 37 -11.57 2.05 3.14
N SER A 38 -12.69 1.40 3.43
CA SER A 38 -13.83 2.02 4.16
C SER A 38 -14.26 3.38 3.59
N GLY A 39 -14.37 3.49 2.26
CA GLY A 39 -14.78 4.71 1.57
C GLY A 39 -13.72 5.82 1.50
N ARG A 40 -12.54 5.63 2.10
CA ARG A 40 -11.39 6.55 1.96
C ARG A 40 -10.47 6.06 0.86
N ARG A 41 -9.97 7.00 0.06
CA ARG A 41 -8.98 6.77 -1.01
C ARG A 41 -7.85 7.76 -0.86
N VAL A 42 -6.61 7.28 -0.89
CA VAL A 42 -5.40 8.08 -0.64
C VAL A 42 -4.32 7.76 -1.66
N ASN A 43 -3.47 8.73 -1.97
CA ASN A 43 -2.33 8.53 -2.86
C ASN A 43 -1.27 7.68 -2.14
N ALA A 44 -0.90 6.55 -2.73
CA ALA A 44 0.07 5.60 -2.16
C ALA A 44 1.50 6.16 -2.12
N LYS A 45 1.77 7.28 -2.79
CA LYS A 45 3.06 8.02 -2.77
C LYS A 45 3.10 9.10 -1.68
N SER A 46 2.01 9.34 -0.95
CA SER A 46 1.95 10.31 0.16
C SER A 46 1.93 9.61 1.51
N ILE A 47 2.99 9.79 2.31
CA ILE A 47 3.13 9.09 3.61
C ILE A 47 2.02 9.47 4.58
N MET A 48 1.68 10.75 4.61
CA MET A 48 0.57 11.25 5.43
C MET A 48 -0.76 10.64 4.99
N GLY A 49 -1.01 10.53 3.68
CA GLY A 49 -2.22 9.89 3.15
C GLY A 49 -2.31 8.42 3.56
N VAL A 50 -1.23 7.67 3.40
CA VAL A 50 -1.15 6.24 3.76
C VAL A 50 -1.39 6.04 5.25
N MET A 51 -0.78 6.85 6.12
CA MET A 51 -1.01 6.78 7.57
C MET A 51 -2.46 7.11 7.95
N MET A 52 -3.07 8.10 7.31
CA MET A 52 -4.48 8.50 7.56
C MET A 52 -5.51 7.46 7.10
N LEU A 53 -5.11 6.47 6.29
CA LEU A 53 -5.99 5.36 5.93
C LEU A 53 -6.30 4.46 7.14
N ALA A 54 -5.46 4.50 8.18
CA ALA A 54 -5.64 3.80 9.46
C ALA A 54 -5.98 2.31 9.29
N ALA A 55 -5.30 1.64 8.35
CA ALA A 55 -5.47 0.20 8.13
C ALA A 55 -4.63 -0.59 9.14
N GLY A 56 -5.29 -1.14 10.15
CA GLY A 56 -4.70 -2.04 11.13
C GLY A 56 -4.59 -3.49 10.62
N LYS A 57 -3.93 -4.34 11.40
CA LYS A 57 -3.84 -5.79 11.13
C LYS A 57 -5.24 -6.39 10.86
N GLY A 58 -5.34 -7.27 9.87
CA GLY A 58 -6.59 -7.91 9.43
C GLY A 58 -7.47 -7.03 8.55
N SER A 59 -7.07 -5.78 8.28
CA SER A 59 -7.78 -4.94 7.32
C SER A 59 -7.39 -5.28 5.89
N THR A 60 -8.39 -5.42 5.02
CA THR A 60 -8.18 -5.44 3.58
C THR A 60 -8.07 -4.02 3.03
N VAL A 61 -7.05 -3.77 2.23
CA VAL A 61 -6.91 -2.54 1.44
C VAL A 61 -6.96 -2.90 -0.05
N LYS A 62 -7.63 -2.06 -0.84
CA LYS A 62 -7.61 -2.14 -2.30
C LYS A 62 -6.50 -1.22 -2.82
N ILE A 63 -5.61 -1.78 -3.63
CA ILE A 63 -4.51 -1.08 -4.30
C ILE A 63 -4.89 -0.93 -5.77
N GLU A 64 -4.89 0.29 -6.28
CA GLU A 64 -5.18 0.60 -7.67
C GLU A 64 -3.98 1.26 -8.32
N ALA A 65 -3.65 0.87 -9.54
CA ALA A 65 -2.56 1.47 -10.31
C ALA A 65 -3.00 1.80 -11.73
N ASN A 66 -2.55 2.94 -12.24
CA ASN A 66 -2.79 3.39 -13.60
C ASN A 66 -1.50 3.96 -14.22
N GLY A 67 -1.04 3.34 -15.30
CA GLY A 67 0.20 3.71 -15.99
C GLY A 67 0.89 2.49 -16.61
N ALA A 68 2.02 2.73 -17.28
CA ALA A 68 2.76 1.72 -18.04
C ALA A 68 3.33 0.61 -17.14
N ASP A 69 3.73 0.94 -15.92
CA ASP A 69 4.32 0.03 -14.93
C ASP A 69 3.33 -0.41 -13.83
N ALA A 70 2.03 -0.29 -14.09
CA ALA A 70 0.99 -0.58 -13.11
C ALA A 70 1.02 -2.02 -12.58
N GLU A 71 1.29 -3.02 -13.42
CA GLU A 71 1.38 -4.42 -12.96
C GLU A 71 2.57 -4.64 -12.02
N ALA A 72 3.73 -4.08 -12.38
CA ALA A 72 4.93 -4.15 -11.55
C ALA A 72 4.72 -3.45 -10.20
N ALA A 73 4.06 -2.29 -10.21
CA ALA A 73 3.71 -1.57 -8.99
C ALA A 73 2.80 -2.39 -8.06
N LEU A 74 1.72 -2.99 -8.60
CA LEU A 74 0.81 -3.81 -7.81
C LEU A 74 1.52 -5.06 -7.26
N ALA A 75 2.36 -5.71 -8.05
CA ALA A 75 3.13 -6.87 -7.63
C ALA A 75 4.11 -6.53 -6.49
N ALA A 76 4.86 -5.42 -6.61
CA ALA A 76 5.82 -4.98 -5.61
C ALA A 76 5.13 -4.62 -4.28
N LEU A 77 4.01 -3.90 -4.33
CA LEU A 77 3.25 -3.53 -3.13
C LEU A 77 2.58 -4.73 -2.47
N LYS A 78 2.03 -5.66 -3.26
CA LYS A 78 1.47 -6.91 -2.71
C LYS A 78 2.54 -7.74 -2.02
N LYS A 79 3.74 -7.84 -2.62
CA LYS A 79 4.89 -8.52 -2.01
C LYS A 79 5.31 -7.85 -0.70
N LEU A 80 5.42 -6.52 -0.66
CA LEU A 80 5.76 -5.79 0.56
C LEU A 80 4.78 -6.08 1.70
N ILE A 81 3.48 -6.07 1.42
CA ILE A 81 2.44 -6.34 2.42
C ILE A 81 2.51 -7.79 2.89
N ALA A 82 2.65 -8.75 1.97
CA ALA A 82 2.78 -10.18 2.29
C ALA A 82 4.03 -10.48 3.13
N ASP A 83 5.12 -9.74 2.90
CA ASP A 83 6.36 -9.79 3.68
C ASP A 83 6.25 -8.99 5.01
N ARG A 84 5.04 -8.60 5.43
CA ARG A 84 4.78 -7.84 6.66
C ARG A 84 5.60 -6.56 6.74
N PHE A 85 5.85 -5.91 5.62
CA PHE A 85 6.75 -4.75 5.53
C PHE A 85 8.17 -5.04 6.05
N GLY A 86 8.63 -6.29 6.04
CA GLY A 86 9.88 -6.73 6.64
C GLY A 86 9.90 -6.60 8.17
N GLU A 87 8.75 -6.67 8.81
CA GLU A 87 8.59 -6.69 10.26
C GLU A 87 8.39 -8.15 10.68
N GLY A 88 9.31 -8.70 11.48
CA GLY A 88 9.35 -10.12 11.83
C GLY A 88 8.14 -10.64 12.64
N GLU A 89 7.22 -9.75 13.05
CA GLU A 89 6.02 -10.06 13.84
C GLU A 89 4.83 -9.16 13.48
#